data_AF-A0A227IC45-F1
#
_entry.id   AF-A0A227IC45-F1
#
_cell.length_a   1.000
_cell.length_b   1.000
_cell.length_c   1.000
_cell.angle_alpha   90.00
_cell.angle_beta   90.00
_cell.angle_gamma   90.00
#
_symmetry.space_group_name_H-M   'P 1'
#
loop_
_entity.id
_entity.type
_entity.pdbx_description
1 polymer ?
#
loop_
_entity_poly.entity_id
_entity_poly.type
_entity_poly.pdbx_seq_one_letter_code
_entity_poly.pdbx_strand_id
1 'polypeptide(L)' 'EQVGQRVGYRVRGETKVSASTQLEIVTEGVMTRMIQNDPELDGVDLLIFDEFHERSIHADTALALSLEVQEALRDDLK' A
#
# COMPACT_ATOMS: atom_id res chain seq x y z
N GLU A 1 -21.22 0.74 -1.31
CA GLU A 1 -20.91 2.18 -1.48
C GLU A 1 -20.29 2.42 -2.86
N GLN A 2 -20.15 3.68 -3.31
CA GLN A 2 -19.50 3.97 -4.60
C GLN A 2 -17.98 3.88 -4.47
N VAL A 3 -17.30 3.41 -5.52
CA VAL A 3 -15.83 3.34 -5.55
C VAL A 3 -15.24 4.75 -5.40
N GLY A 4 -14.21 4.86 -4.57
CA GLY A 4 -13.57 6.12 -4.22
C GLY A 4 -14.18 6.83 -3.02
N GLN A 5 -15.23 6.25 -2.40
CA GLN A 5 -15.68 6.65 -1.05
C GLN A 5 -14.79 5.97 0.00
N ARG A 6 -15.31 5.09 0.88
CA ARG A 6 -14.49 4.41 1.90
C ARG A 6 -13.60 3.34 1.30
N VAL A 7 -13.96 2.78 0.15
CA VAL A 7 -13.15 1.82 -0.61
C VAL A 7 -12.75 2.44 -1.93
N GLY A 8 -11.44 2.57 -2.16
CA GLY A 8 -10.85 3.15 -3.36
C GLY A 8 -9.74 2.26 -3.93
N TYR A 9 -9.16 2.69 -5.05
CA TYR A 9 -8.01 2.02 -5.63
C TYR A 9 -7.02 2.95 -6.32
N ARG A 10 -5.76 2.51 -6.41
CA ARG A 10 -4.76 3.05 -7.33
C ARG A 10 -4.15 1.95 -8.17
N VAL A 11 -4.23 2.14 -9.48
CA VAL A 11 -3.57 1.30 -10.47
C VAL A 11 -2.81 2.18 -11.45
N ARG A 12 -2.02 1.57 -12.34
CA ARG A 12 -1.28 2.34 -13.34
C ARG A 12 -2.25 3.11 -14.25
N GLY A 13 -2.18 4.44 -14.18
CA GLY A 13 -2.96 5.34 -15.04
C GLY A 13 -4.37 5.65 -14.55
N GLU A 14 -4.80 5.09 -13.41
CA GLU A 14 -6.11 5.40 -12.85
C GLU A 14 -6.05 5.43 -11.31
N THR A 15 -6.73 6.41 -10.73
CA THR A 15 -6.85 6.57 -9.28
C THR A 15 -8.28 6.93 -8.95
N LYS A 16 -8.92 6.14 -8.09
CA LYS A 16 -10.26 6.39 -7.56
C LYS A 16 -10.24 6.30 -6.04
N VAL A 17 -9.81 7.40 -5.43
CA VAL A 17 -9.70 7.59 -3.97
C VAL A 17 -10.19 8.98 -3.62
N SER A 18 -10.57 9.20 -2.37
CA SER A 18 -10.96 10.49 -1.82
C SER A 18 -10.46 10.65 -0.38
N ALA A 19 -10.67 11.83 0.20
CA ALA A 19 -10.42 12.05 1.63
C ALA A 19 -11.26 11.16 2.56
N SER A 20 -12.31 10.50 2.03
CA SER A 20 -13.13 9.54 2.79
C SER A 20 -12.65 8.09 2.67
N THR A 21 -11.63 7.82 1.85
CA THR A 21 -11.10 6.48 1.62
C THR A 21 -10.37 5.97 2.85
N GLN A 22 -10.77 4.78 3.29
CA GLN A 22 -10.25 4.07 4.45
C GLN A 22 -9.54 2.78 4.04
N LEU A 23 -9.98 2.16 2.92
CA LEU A 23 -9.33 1.01 2.31
C LEU A 23 -8.94 1.38 0.88
N GLU A 24 -7.65 1.26 0.59
CA GLU A 24 -7.12 1.48 -0.74
C GLU A 24 -6.56 0.18 -1.32
N ILE A 25 -7.14 -0.26 -2.44
CA ILE A 25 -6.64 -1.42 -3.18
C ILE A 25 -5.60 -0.91 -4.18
N VAL A 26 -4.40 -1.44 -4.10
CA VAL A 26 -3.30 -1.02 -4.98
C VAL A 26 -2.66 -2.22 -5.64
N THR A 27 -2.15 -2.06 -6.85
CA THR A 27 -1.27 -3.08 -7.43
C THR A 27 0.10 -3.04 -6.74
N GLU A 28 0.78 -4.18 -6.69
CA GLU A 28 2.07 -4.36 -6.02
C GLU A 28 3.11 -3.34 -6.49
N GLY A 29 3.15 -3.03 -7.80
CA GLY A 29 4.05 -2.03 -8.35
C GLY A 29 3.70 -0.59 -7.94
N VAL A 30 2.41 -0.29 -7.71
CA VAL A 30 1.99 1.00 -7.13
C VAL A 30 2.38 1.08 -5.67
N MET A 31 2.12 0.02 -4.89
CA MET A 31 2.52 -0.07 -3.47
C MET A 31 4.03 0.15 -3.30
N THR A 32 4.84 -0.57 -4.07
CA THR A 32 6.31 -0.42 -4.06
C THR A 32 6.71 1.04 -4.25
N ARG A 33 6.07 1.73 -5.20
CA ARG A 33 6.36 3.13 -5.52
C ARG A 33 5.88 4.09 -4.44
N MET A 34 4.77 3.79 -3.78
CA MET A 34 4.28 4.57 -2.64
C MET A 34 5.31 4.53 -1.50
N ILE A 35 5.76 3.35 -1.09
CA ILE A 35 6.76 3.18 -0.02
C ILE A 35 8.09 3.85 -0.38
N GLN A 36 8.55 3.74 -1.62
CA GLN A 36 9.80 4.37 -2.06
C GLN A 36 9.74 5.90 -2.06
N ASN A 37 8.57 6.48 -2.37
CA ASN A 37 8.40 7.93 -2.43
C ASN A 37 8.17 8.52 -1.03
N ASP A 38 7.43 7.80 -0.19
CA ASP A 38 7.10 8.18 1.17
C ASP A 38 7.24 6.95 2.09
N PRO A 39 8.43 6.74 2.68
CA PRO A 39 8.67 5.65 3.60
C PRO A 39 7.90 5.76 4.91
N GLU A 40 7.46 6.97 5.30
CA GLU A 40 6.73 7.14 6.56
C GLU A 40 5.29 6.63 6.44
N LEU A 41 4.72 6.60 5.22
CA LEU A 41 3.36 6.15 4.95
C LEU A 41 2.34 6.77 5.94
N ASP A 42 2.43 8.09 6.11
CA ASP A 42 1.59 8.81 7.06
C ASP A 42 0.10 8.58 6.78
N GLY A 43 -0.65 8.23 7.84
CA GLY A 43 -2.07 7.93 7.75
C GLY A 43 -2.39 6.51 7.25
N VAL A 44 -1.40 5.65 7.06
CA VAL A 44 -1.57 4.21 6.85
C VAL A 44 -1.20 3.46 8.12
N ASP A 45 -2.13 2.63 8.59
CA ASP A 45 -1.95 1.83 9.83
C ASP A 45 -1.63 0.35 9.54
N LEU A 46 -2.05 -0.16 8.36
CA LEU A 46 -1.96 -1.58 8.01
C LEU A 46 -1.73 -1.75 6.50
N LEU A 47 -0.76 -2.61 6.15
CA LEU A 47 -0.54 -3.10 4.79
C LEU A 47 -0.99 -4.56 4.69
N ILE A 48 -1.74 -4.88 3.63
CA ILE A 48 -2.20 -6.24 3.35
C ILE A 48 -1.64 -6.67 2.01
N PHE A 49 -0.88 -7.76 2.01
CA PHE A 49 -0.35 -8.41 0.81
C PHE A 49 -1.28 -9.56 0.44
N ASP A 50 -2.07 -9.37 -0.61
CA ASP A 50 -2.96 -10.41 -1.16
C ASP A 50 -2.23 -11.23 -2.24
N GLU A 51 -2.73 -12.43 -2.53
CA GLU A 51 -2.20 -13.33 -3.57
C GLU A 51 -0.67 -13.59 -3.46
N PHE A 52 -0.10 -13.45 -2.25
CA PHE A 52 1.35 -13.54 -2.00
C PHE A 52 1.97 -14.88 -2.44
N HIS A 53 1.15 -15.91 -2.64
CA HIS A 53 1.57 -17.21 -3.15
C HIS A 53 2.07 -17.16 -4.60
N GLU A 54 1.73 -16.12 -5.38
CA GLU A 54 2.24 -15.93 -6.74
C GLU A 54 3.72 -15.48 -6.77
N ARG A 55 4.28 -15.04 -5.62
CA ARG A 55 5.70 -14.64 -5.48
C ARG A 55 6.16 -13.64 -6.54
N SER A 56 5.33 -12.64 -6.81
CA SER A 56 5.68 -11.50 -7.65
C SER A 56 6.88 -10.75 -7.08
N ILE A 57 7.83 -10.36 -7.94
CA ILE A 57 8.99 -9.55 -7.54
C ILE A 57 8.56 -8.23 -6.89
N HIS A 58 7.42 -7.67 -7.32
CA HIS A 58 6.91 -6.43 -6.76
C HIS A 58 6.35 -6.64 -5.36
N ALA A 59 5.61 -7.74 -5.12
CA ALA A 59 5.12 -8.09 -3.79
C ALA A 59 6.28 -8.36 -2.81
N ASP A 60 7.25 -9.18 -3.21
CA ASP A 60 8.42 -9.50 -2.38
C ASP A 60 9.24 -8.22 -2.06
N THR A 61 9.42 -7.33 -3.04
CA THR A 61 10.13 -6.05 -2.82
C THR A 61 9.35 -5.12 -1.89
N ALA A 62 8.05 -4.96 -2.10
CA ALA A 62 7.22 -4.12 -1.25
C ALA A 62 7.17 -4.66 0.19
N LEU A 63 7.12 -5.98 0.39
CA LEU A 63 7.18 -6.60 1.71
C LEU A 63 8.52 -6.30 2.41
N ALA A 64 9.64 -6.49 1.71
CA ALA A 64 10.95 -6.19 2.28
C ALA A 64 11.06 -4.73 2.72
N LEU A 65 10.63 -3.78 1.86
CA LEU A 65 10.61 -2.36 2.21
C LEU A 65 9.67 -2.05 3.38
N SER A 66 8.51 -2.71 3.45
CA SER A 66 7.55 -2.51 4.55
C SER A 66 8.13 -2.95 5.89
N LEU A 67 8.86 -4.07 5.91
CA LEU A 67 9.55 -4.56 7.12
C LEU A 67 10.68 -3.61 7.54
N GLU A 68 11.47 -3.10 6.59
CA GLU A 68 12.51 -2.11 6.89
C GLU A 68 11.91 -0.81 7.46
N VAL A 69 10.78 -0.34 6.91
CA VAL A 69 10.04 0.82 7.44
C VAL A 69 9.54 0.55 8.86
N GLN A 70 8.98 -0.63 9.11
CA GLN A 70 8.51 -1.02 10.45
C GLN A 70 9.64 -1.00 11.48
N GLU A 71 10.82 -1.50 11.13
CA GLU A 71 11.98 -1.54 12.03
C GLU A 71 12.61 -0.17 12.26
N ALA A 72 12.66 0.69 11.23
CA ALA A 72 13.42 1.94 11.26
C ALA A 72 12.60 3.17 11.65
N LEU A 73 11.31 3.23 11.29
CA LEU A 73 10.50 4.46 11.32
C LEU A 73 9.12 4.28 11.96
N ARG A 74 8.43 3.17 11.70
CA ARG A 74 7.00 2.98 12.02
C ARG A 74 6.76 1.65 12.76
N ASP A 75 7.15 1.57 14.03
CA ASP A 75 6.93 0.38 14.87
C ASP A 75 5.44 0.07 15.13
N ASP A 76 4.57 1.06 14.89
CA ASP A 76 3.12 0.96 14.95
C ASP A 76 2.49 0.34 13.69
N LEU A 77 3.10 0.53 12.51
CA LEU A 77 2.61 0.01 11.23
C LEU A 77 2.45 -1.52 11.30
N LYS A 78 1.36 -2.06 10.75
CA LYS A 78 1.05 -3.49 10.74
C LYS A 78 1.10 -4.10 9.35
#